data_AF-A0AB38DT62-F1
#
_entry.id   AF-A0AB38DT62-F1
#
_cell.length_a   1.000
_cell.length_b   1.000
_cell.length_c   1.000
_cell.angle_alpha   90.00
_cell.angle_beta   90.00
_cell.angle_gamma   90.00
#
_symmetry.space_group_name_H-M   'P 1'
#
loop_
_entity.id
_entity.type
_entity.pdbx_description
1 polymer ?
#
loop_
_entity_poly.entity_id
_entity_poly.type
_entity_poly.pdbx_seq_one_letter_code
_entity_poly.pdbx_strand_id
1 'polypeptide(L)'
;METIKFNNCLNTLAGVTACIALAACSETGNAAPGQPAAAPGQIGHLRLADNLDRPQDGYCLDILGSGQHIRFDMPMTAHNCKPGLYQDEAVVMEKDGKIHFPAYGVCATVAGINNTVLAGAAVMPRLCGERSPFLESQHLQHFVHRSDGRIELAGSGLCLTVGTESAFTFDATHRWRALFMQKCEQAPLPLSKWRFSVPKTH
;
A
#
# COMPACT_ATOMS: atom_id res chain seq x y z
N MET A 1 47.18 13.63 -11.62
CA MET A 1 46.34 12.82 -12.53
C MET A 1 44.90 13.02 -12.10
N GLU A 2 43.98 13.66 -12.81
CA GLU A 2 43.93 14.38 -14.09
C GLU A 2 42.82 15.44 -13.89
N THR A 3 43.15 16.74 -13.92
CA THR A 3 42.85 17.71 -14.98
C THR A 3 41.37 17.88 -15.38
N ILE A 4 40.78 18.95 -14.84
CA ILE A 4 39.60 19.65 -15.34
C ILE A 4 39.98 20.33 -16.67
N LYS A 5 39.27 20.02 -17.76
CA LYS A 5 39.44 20.71 -19.05
C LYS A 5 38.46 21.88 -19.15
N PHE A 6 38.99 23.10 -19.11
CA PHE A 6 38.34 24.30 -19.65
C PHE A 6 38.67 24.40 -21.13
N ASN A 7 37.68 24.60 -21.98
CA ASN A 7 37.91 25.00 -23.38
C ASN A 7 37.25 26.35 -23.63
N ASN A 8 38.10 27.32 -23.98
CA ASN A 8 37.77 28.63 -24.49
C ASN A 8 37.06 28.51 -25.84
N CYS A 9 36.01 29.31 -26.06
CA CYS A 9 35.55 29.67 -27.39
C CYS A 9 35.80 31.16 -27.61
N LEU A 10 36.71 31.49 -28.54
CA LEU A 10 36.89 32.83 -29.08
C LEU A 10 36.23 32.90 -30.47
N ASN A 11 35.46 33.97 -30.67
CA ASN A 11 34.92 34.59 -31.90
C ASN A 11 35.38 34.08 -33.27
N THR A 12 34.46 33.96 -34.24
CA THR A 12 34.21 35.02 -35.27
C THR A 12 33.05 34.69 -36.24
N LEU A 13 32.24 35.74 -36.48
CA LEU A 13 31.41 36.12 -37.64
C LEU A 13 31.07 35.11 -38.75
N ALA A 14 29.76 34.95 -39.02
CA ALA A 14 29.11 35.37 -40.27
C ALA A 14 27.64 34.90 -40.25
N GLY A 15 26.73 35.78 -40.65
CA GLY A 15 25.28 35.55 -40.56
C GLY A 15 24.77 34.45 -41.47
N VAL A 16 23.67 33.82 -41.07
CA VAL A 16 22.47 33.59 -41.88
C VAL A 16 21.33 33.38 -40.86
N THR A 17 20.24 34.13 -41.06
CA THR A 17 18.98 33.99 -40.35
C THR A 17 18.40 32.58 -40.55
N ALA A 18 18.32 31.80 -39.47
CA ALA A 18 17.47 30.62 -39.40
C ALA A 18 16.85 30.56 -38.00
N CYS A 19 15.60 31.03 -37.88
CA CYS A 19 14.76 30.77 -36.72
C CYS A 19 14.46 29.27 -36.67
N ILE A 20 15.29 28.51 -35.97
CA ILE A 20 14.95 27.14 -35.58
C ILE A 20 14.08 27.25 -34.33
N ALA A 21 12.77 27.15 -34.53
CA ALA A 21 11.83 26.96 -33.44
C ALA A 21 12.17 25.64 -32.75
N LEU A 22 12.69 25.70 -31.53
CA LEU A 22 12.74 24.56 -30.61
C LEU A 22 11.30 24.18 -30.30
N ALA A 23 10.79 23.14 -30.96
CA ALA A 23 9.58 22.46 -30.55
C ALA A 23 9.84 21.84 -29.17
N ALA A 24 9.39 22.52 -28.12
CA ALA A 24 9.25 21.93 -26.80
C ALA A 24 8.19 20.83 -26.90
N CYS A 25 8.62 19.57 -26.97
CA CYS A 25 7.74 18.44 -26.70
C CYS A 25 7.38 18.51 -25.21
N SER A 26 6.28 19.19 -24.89
CA SER A 26 5.61 19.03 -23.61
C SER A 26 5.11 17.59 -23.56
N GLU A 27 5.85 16.72 -22.87
CA GLU A 27 5.30 15.46 -22.39
C GLU A 27 4.22 15.81 -21.37
N THR A 28 2.99 15.97 -21.84
CA THR A 28 1.81 15.84 -21.00
C THR A 28 1.78 14.39 -20.55
N GLY A 29 2.46 14.10 -19.44
CA GLY A 29 2.31 12.85 -18.72
C GLY A 29 0.84 12.70 -18.38
N ASN A 30 0.14 11.86 -19.14
CA ASN A 30 -1.19 11.41 -18.81
C ASN A 30 -1.09 10.68 -17.47
N ALA A 31 -1.42 11.40 -16.39
CA ALA A 31 -1.71 10.76 -15.11
C ALA A 31 -2.81 9.73 -15.37
N ALA A 32 -2.51 8.46 -15.08
CA ALA A 32 -3.52 7.42 -15.12
C ALA A 32 -4.72 7.87 -14.27
N PRO A 33 -5.96 7.65 -14.73
CA PRO A 33 -7.14 8.03 -13.96
C PRO A 33 -7.05 7.43 -12.57
N GLY A 34 -7.19 8.29 -11.55
CA GLY A 34 -7.18 7.89 -10.15
C GLY A 34 -8.18 6.77 -9.92
N GLN A 35 -7.78 5.75 -9.17
CA GLN A 35 -8.67 4.62 -8.88
C GLN A 35 -9.89 5.13 -8.09
N PRO A 36 -11.10 4.65 -8.42
CA PRO A 36 -12.30 5.04 -7.69
C PRO A 36 -12.14 4.66 -6.22
N ALA A 37 -12.35 5.64 -5.34
CA ALA A 37 -12.38 5.42 -3.90
C ALA A 37 -13.54 4.47 -3.54
N ALA A 38 -13.37 3.69 -2.47
CA ALA A 38 -14.44 2.84 -1.93
C ALA A 38 -15.68 3.68 -1.60
N ALA A 39 -16.87 3.22 -1.99
CA ALA A 39 -18.09 3.87 -1.52
C ALA A 39 -18.24 3.67 -0.01
N PRO A 40 -18.79 4.64 0.74
CA PRO A 40 -18.93 4.50 2.19
C PRO A 40 -19.72 3.24 2.57
N GLY A 41 -19.19 2.44 3.50
CA GLY A 41 -19.82 1.19 3.97
C GLY A 41 -19.79 0.04 2.97
N GLN A 42 -19.16 0.21 1.80
CA GLN A 42 -18.98 -0.87 0.84
C GLN A 42 -17.95 -1.87 1.37
N ILE A 43 -18.29 -3.16 1.31
CA ILE A 43 -17.39 -4.25 1.70
C ILE A 43 -16.70 -4.79 0.45
N GLY A 44 -15.39 -5.00 0.52
CA GLY A 44 -14.60 -5.50 -0.60
C GLY A 44 -13.21 -5.90 -0.13
N HIS A 45 -12.34 -6.20 -1.09
CA HIS A 45 -10.93 -6.45 -0.82
C HIS A 45 -10.15 -5.15 -0.78
N LEU A 46 -9.20 -5.06 0.14
CA LEU A 46 -8.05 -4.17 0.00
C LEU A 46 -6.91 -4.93 -0.67
N ARG A 47 -6.72 -4.66 -1.95
CA ARG A 47 -5.83 -5.41 -2.85
C ARG A 47 -4.58 -4.61 -3.18
N LEU A 48 -3.43 -5.25 -3.23
CA LEU A 48 -2.21 -4.67 -3.78
C LEU A 48 -2.43 -4.34 -5.27
N ALA A 49 -2.05 -3.14 -5.69
CA ALA A 49 -2.30 -2.68 -7.04
C ALA A 49 -1.50 -3.48 -8.07
N ASP A 50 -0.27 -3.86 -7.73
CA ASP A 50 0.57 -4.78 -8.49
C ASP A 50 0.24 -6.23 -8.09
N ASN A 51 0.20 -7.12 -9.08
CA ASN A 51 -0.07 -8.53 -8.86
C ASN A 51 1.18 -9.32 -8.45
N LEU A 52 2.38 -8.76 -8.62
CA LEU A 52 3.67 -9.41 -8.33
C LEU A 52 3.78 -10.79 -9.01
N ASP A 53 4.18 -11.82 -8.26
CA ASP A 53 4.26 -13.23 -8.67
C ASP A 53 2.90 -13.94 -8.71
N ARG A 54 1.79 -13.20 -8.61
CA ARG A 54 0.41 -13.69 -8.59
C ARG A 54 -0.44 -13.07 -9.71
N PRO A 55 -0.09 -13.24 -11.01
CA PRO A 55 -0.80 -12.57 -12.10
C PRO A 55 -2.30 -12.86 -12.16
N GLN A 56 -2.75 -14.02 -11.69
CA GLN A 56 -4.16 -14.46 -11.74
C GLN A 56 -5.04 -13.85 -10.64
N ASP A 57 -4.53 -13.69 -9.42
CA ASP A 57 -5.34 -13.34 -8.23
C ASP A 57 -4.74 -12.17 -7.43
N GLY A 58 -3.45 -11.88 -7.56
CA GLY A 58 -2.77 -10.80 -6.84
C GLY A 58 -2.74 -11.04 -5.33
N TYR A 59 -2.55 -9.98 -4.55
CA TYR A 59 -2.47 -10.04 -3.08
C TYR A 59 -3.50 -9.14 -2.41
N CYS A 60 -4.14 -9.63 -1.36
CA CYS A 60 -5.16 -8.94 -0.57
C CYS A 60 -4.74 -8.90 0.91
N LEU A 61 -5.18 -7.86 1.61
CA LEU A 61 -5.05 -7.78 3.07
C LEU A 61 -5.85 -8.91 3.72
N ASP A 62 -5.19 -9.72 4.55
CA ASP A 62 -5.76 -10.95 5.12
C ASP A 62 -5.46 -11.07 6.61
N ILE A 63 -6.47 -11.48 7.38
CA ILE A 63 -6.30 -11.95 8.75
C ILE A 63 -5.93 -13.43 8.71
N LEU A 64 -4.78 -13.76 9.29
CA LEU A 64 -4.28 -15.13 9.29
C LEU A 64 -5.29 -16.12 9.89
N GLY A 65 -5.54 -17.20 9.17
CA GLY A 65 -6.36 -18.33 9.60
C GLY A 65 -7.54 -18.57 8.66
N SER A 66 -8.48 -19.41 9.08
CA SER A 66 -9.75 -19.61 8.36
C SER A 66 -10.81 -20.22 9.28
N GLY A 67 -12.06 -19.82 9.11
CA GLY A 67 -13.19 -20.35 9.89
C GLY A 67 -12.98 -20.17 11.40
N GLN A 68 -12.93 -21.30 12.14
CA GLN A 68 -12.72 -21.29 13.59
C GLN A 68 -11.25 -21.13 14.02
N HIS A 69 -10.32 -21.07 13.07
CA HIS A 69 -8.88 -21.00 13.32
C HIS A 69 -8.29 -19.61 13.04
N ILE A 70 -9.12 -18.57 13.01
CA ILE A 70 -8.68 -17.18 12.86
C ILE A 70 -7.77 -16.77 14.02
N ARG A 71 -6.65 -16.12 13.71
CA ARG A 71 -5.58 -15.78 14.66
C ARG A 71 -5.47 -14.28 14.87
N PHE A 72 -6.17 -13.78 15.89
CA PHE A 72 -6.06 -12.37 16.28
C PHE A 72 -4.78 -12.02 17.04
N ASP A 73 -4.05 -13.05 17.49
CA ASP A 73 -2.79 -12.95 18.22
C ASP A 73 -1.56 -12.92 17.30
N MET A 74 -1.74 -13.04 15.98
CA MET A 74 -0.67 -13.01 14.98
C MET A 74 -0.75 -11.78 14.05
N PRO A 75 0.37 -11.38 13.43
CA PRO A 75 0.35 -10.37 12.39
C PRO A 75 -0.56 -10.73 11.22
N MET A 76 -1.23 -9.71 10.69
CA MET A 76 -1.90 -9.77 9.40
C MET A 76 -0.88 -10.00 8.29
N THR A 77 -1.34 -10.52 7.16
CA THR A 77 -0.48 -10.79 6.00
C THR A 77 -1.10 -10.19 4.73
N ALA A 78 -0.31 -10.19 3.66
CA ALA A 78 -0.88 -10.12 2.33
C ALA A 78 -0.94 -11.54 1.76
N HIS A 79 -2.15 -12.08 1.61
CA HIS A 79 -2.40 -13.41 1.06
C HIS A 79 -2.87 -13.29 -0.39
N ASN A 80 -2.72 -14.32 -1.22
CA ASN A 80 -3.31 -14.25 -2.56
C ASN A 80 -4.83 -14.10 -2.46
N CYS A 81 -5.40 -13.16 -3.22
CA CYS A 81 -6.82 -12.82 -3.09
C CYS A 81 -7.71 -14.03 -3.38
N LYS A 82 -8.73 -14.23 -2.56
CA LYS A 82 -9.70 -15.32 -2.74
C LYS A 82 -10.62 -15.02 -3.94
N PRO A 83 -11.15 -16.03 -4.64
CA PRO A 83 -12.05 -15.86 -5.79
C PRO A 83 -13.42 -15.23 -5.42
N GLY A 84 -13.67 -15.00 -4.13
CA GLY A 84 -14.84 -14.30 -3.60
C GLY A 84 -14.46 -13.57 -2.31
N LEU A 85 -15.45 -12.93 -1.68
CA LEU A 85 -15.22 -12.12 -0.48
C LEU A 85 -15.39 -12.95 0.79
N TYR A 86 -14.30 -13.55 1.26
CA TYR A 86 -14.27 -14.30 2.53
C TYR A 86 -14.06 -13.35 3.71
N GLN A 87 -14.57 -13.74 4.88
CA GLN A 87 -14.65 -12.89 6.08
C GLN A 87 -13.30 -12.28 6.51
N ASP A 88 -12.21 -13.00 6.29
CA ASP A 88 -10.81 -12.68 6.62
C ASP A 88 -10.09 -11.80 5.58
N GLU A 89 -10.68 -11.60 4.40
CA GLU A 89 -10.23 -10.63 3.38
C GLU A 89 -11.29 -9.55 3.08
N ALA A 90 -12.41 -9.57 3.80
CA ALA A 90 -13.51 -8.64 3.66
C ALA A 90 -13.29 -7.41 4.53
N VAL A 91 -13.11 -6.25 3.90
CA VAL A 91 -12.88 -5.00 4.61
C VAL A 91 -13.85 -3.90 4.21
N VAL A 92 -14.05 -2.98 5.14
CA VAL A 92 -14.64 -1.66 4.94
C VAL A 92 -13.57 -0.60 5.18
N MET A 93 -13.43 0.32 4.23
CA MET A 93 -12.66 1.56 4.43
C MET A 93 -13.60 2.56 5.10
N GLU A 94 -13.49 2.70 6.42
CA GLU A 94 -14.36 3.57 7.20
C GLU A 94 -14.07 5.05 6.90
N LYS A 95 -15.08 5.92 7.09
CA LYS A 95 -14.93 7.37 6.84
C LYS A 95 -13.89 8.03 7.75
N ASP A 96 -13.65 7.46 8.93
CA ASP A 96 -12.64 7.93 9.87
C ASP A 96 -11.24 7.37 9.55
N GLY A 97 -11.08 6.59 8.48
CA GLY A 97 -9.79 6.06 8.03
C GLY A 97 -9.44 4.70 8.63
N LYS A 98 -10.33 4.06 9.41
CA LYS A 98 -10.12 2.68 9.83
C LYS A 98 -10.29 1.70 8.67
N ILE A 99 -9.47 0.64 8.67
CA ILE A 99 -9.65 -0.53 7.81
C ILE A 99 -10.28 -1.61 8.68
N HIS A 100 -11.60 -1.79 8.55
CA HIS A 100 -12.42 -2.60 9.44
C HIS A 100 -12.80 -3.94 8.78
N PHE A 101 -12.68 -5.04 9.54
CA PHE A 101 -13.12 -6.39 9.16
C PHE A 101 -14.47 -6.68 9.84
N PRO A 102 -15.61 -6.46 9.13
CA PRO A 102 -16.93 -6.44 9.76
C PRO A 102 -17.35 -7.79 10.36
N ALA A 103 -16.88 -8.91 9.80
CA ALA A 103 -17.22 -10.24 10.32
C ALA A 103 -16.64 -10.51 11.72
N TYR A 104 -15.58 -9.78 12.10
CA TYR A 104 -14.84 -10.01 13.34
C TYR A 104 -14.85 -8.81 14.29
N GLY A 105 -15.32 -7.63 13.85
CA GLY A 105 -15.31 -6.41 14.67
C GLY A 105 -13.90 -5.92 15.00
N VAL A 106 -12.91 -6.25 14.16
CA VAL A 106 -11.50 -5.85 14.33
C VAL A 106 -11.06 -4.90 13.24
N CYS A 107 -10.09 -4.05 13.55
CA CYS A 107 -9.48 -3.10 12.65
C CYS A 107 -8.00 -3.43 12.48
N ALA A 108 -7.49 -3.19 11.27
CA ALA A 108 -6.05 -3.22 11.03
C ALA A 108 -5.37 -2.20 11.95
N THR A 109 -4.44 -2.67 12.78
CA THR A 109 -3.82 -1.87 13.84
C THR A 109 -2.32 -2.02 13.76
N VAL A 110 -1.61 -0.93 13.56
CA VAL A 110 -0.16 -0.97 13.53
C VAL A 110 0.39 -1.28 14.92
N ALA A 111 1.31 -2.24 15.01
CA ALA A 111 2.02 -2.52 16.26
C ALA A 111 2.85 -1.30 16.68
N GLY A 112 2.59 -0.81 17.89
CA GLY A 112 3.22 0.39 18.41
C GLY A 112 3.09 0.46 19.91
N ILE A 113 3.76 1.44 20.51
CA ILE A 113 3.69 1.71 21.95
C ILE A 113 3.11 3.11 22.11
N ASN A 114 2.03 3.22 22.90
CA ASN A 114 1.24 4.43 23.04
C ASN A 114 0.77 4.95 21.66
N ASN A 115 1.31 6.08 21.21
CA ASN A 115 1.04 6.71 19.92
C ASN A 115 2.24 6.68 18.96
N THR A 116 3.28 5.89 19.26
CA THR A 116 4.51 5.83 18.46
C THR A 116 4.61 4.51 17.72
N VAL A 117 5.06 4.59 16.48
CA VAL A 117 5.29 3.47 15.56
C VAL A 117 6.67 3.61 14.94
N LEU A 118 7.35 2.49 14.74
CA LEU A 118 8.63 2.43 14.02
C LEU A 118 8.46 1.74 12.66
N ALA A 119 9.33 2.09 11.71
CA ALA A 119 9.43 1.33 10.47
C ALA A 119 9.79 -0.14 10.79
N GLY A 120 9.21 -1.07 10.03
CA GLY A 120 9.24 -2.50 10.30
C GLY A 120 8.13 -2.99 11.22
N ALA A 121 7.33 -2.11 11.83
CA ALA A 121 6.20 -2.50 12.67
C ALA A 121 5.19 -3.35 11.88
N ALA A 122 4.81 -4.49 12.44
CA ALA A 122 3.76 -5.35 11.90
C ALA A 122 2.38 -4.69 12.02
N VAL A 123 1.42 -5.21 11.27
CA VAL A 123 0.00 -4.86 11.42
C VAL A 123 -0.73 -6.02 12.06
N MET A 124 -1.51 -5.74 13.09
CA MET A 124 -2.24 -6.70 13.91
C MET A 124 -3.75 -6.47 13.76
N PRO A 125 -4.57 -7.53 13.78
CA PRO A 125 -6.02 -7.38 13.88
C PRO A 125 -6.42 -7.16 15.35
N ARG A 126 -6.84 -5.95 15.71
CA ARG A 126 -7.26 -5.60 17.09
C ARG A 126 -8.68 -5.07 17.10
N LEU A 127 -9.35 -5.10 18.25
CA LEU A 127 -10.68 -4.52 18.35
C LEU A 127 -10.64 -3.05 17.91
N CYS A 128 -11.63 -2.63 17.13
CA CYS A 128 -11.70 -1.25 16.67
C CYS A 128 -11.86 -0.30 17.87
N GLY A 129 -10.94 0.65 18.03
CA GLY A 129 -10.93 1.58 19.16
C GLY A 129 -10.53 0.95 20.50
N GLU A 130 -9.88 -0.22 20.50
CA GLU A 130 -9.29 -0.83 21.70
C GLU A 130 -8.38 0.17 22.45
N ARG A 131 -8.53 0.25 23.77
CA ARG A 131 -7.67 1.04 24.64
C ARG A 131 -7.22 0.19 25.82
N SER A 132 -5.91 0.11 26.02
CA SER A 132 -5.30 -0.56 27.16
C SER A 132 -3.98 0.14 27.52
N PRO A 133 -3.39 -0.11 28.70
CA PRO A 133 -2.15 0.56 29.14
C PRO A 133 -0.96 0.46 28.17
N PHE A 134 -1.00 -0.47 27.21
CA PHE A 134 0.06 -0.69 26.23
C PHE A 134 -0.43 -0.59 24.79
N LEU A 135 -1.69 -0.20 24.56
CA LEU A 135 -2.27 -0.06 23.22
C LEU A 135 -3.29 1.08 23.20
N GLU A 136 -2.94 2.18 22.56
CA GLU A 136 -3.87 3.26 22.23
C GLU A 136 -4.24 3.15 20.74
N SER A 137 -5.12 2.20 20.41
CA SER A 137 -5.38 1.82 19.01
C SER A 137 -5.94 2.98 18.17
N GLN A 138 -6.54 4.00 18.80
CA GLN A 138 -7.04 5.18 18.10
C GLN A 138 -5.96 5.85 17.25
N HIS A 139 -4.69 5.89 17.69
CA HIS A 139 -3.62 6.48 16.86
C HIS A 139 -3.01 5.48 15.87
N LEU A 140 -3.28 4.18 16.05
CA LEU A 140 -2.65 3.07 15.34
C LEU A 140 -3.56 2.44 14.29
N GLN A 141 -4.81 2.89 14.20
CA GLN A 141 -5.86 2.35 13.30
C GLN A 141 -6.33 3.33 12.23
N HIS A 142 -5.84 4.58 12.20
CA HIS A 142 -6.32 5.59 11.26
C HIS A 142 -5.34 5.73 10.09
N PHE A 143 -5.82 5.41 8.90
CA PHE A 143 -5.03 5.43 7.69
C PHE A 143 -5.55 6.48 6.70
N VAL A 144 -4.63 6.99 5.89
CA VAL A 144 -4.90 7.90 4.79
C VAL A 144 -4.53 7.22 3.48
N HIS A 145 -5.50 7.10 2.57
CA HIS A 145 -5.22 6.69 1.20
C HIS A 145 -4.67 7.89 0.43
N ARG A 146 -3.38 7.84 0.09
CA ARG A 146 -2.67 8.90 -0.60
C ARG A 146 -3.04 8.91 -2.08
N SER A 147 -2.87 10.07 -2.72
CA SER A 147 -3.11 10.23 -4.17
C SER A 147 -2.22 9.35 -5.05
N ASP A 148 -1.05 8.93 -4.54
CA ASP A 148 -0.14 8.00 -5.23
C ASP A 148 -0.59 6.52 -5.12
N GLY A 149 -1.65 6.24 -4.37
CA GLY A 149 -2.22 4.92 -4.14
C GLY A 149 -1.66 4.19 -2.92
N ARG A 150 -0.70 4.75 -2.20
CA ARG A 150 -0.20 4.16 -0.95
C ARG A 150 -1.15 4.46 0.21
N ILE A 151 -1.15 3.59 1.21
CA ILE A 151 -1.92 3.78 2.45
C ILE A 151 -0.94 4.11 3.56
N GLU A 152 -1.07 5.30 4.14
CA GLU A 152 -0.21 5.78 5.22
C GLU A 152 -0.93 5.68 6.56
N LEU A 153 -0.24 5.31 7.62
CA LEU A 153 -0.73 5.55 8.97
C LEU A 153 -0.72 7.08 9.22
N ALA A 154 -1.88 7.67 9.49
CA ALA A 154 -2.11 9.10 9.38
C ALA A 154 -1.01 9.95 10.07
N GLY A 155 -0.29 10.75 9.28
CA GLY A 155 0.71 11.72 9.76
C GLY A 155 2.03 11.10 10.22
N SER A 156 2.22 9.79 10.07
CA SER A 156 3.44 9.10 10.51
C SER A 156 4.56 9.08 9.45
N GLY A 157 4.23 9.30 8.17
CA GLY A 157 5.14 9.05 7.06
C GLY A 157 5.47 7.55 6.84
N LEU A 158 4.72 6.65 7.47
CA LEU A 158 4.84 5.20 7.30
C LEU A 158 3.69 4.65 6.46
N CYS A 159 4.03 3.90 5.42
CA CYS A 159 3.11 3.30 4.46
C CYS A 159 3.00 1.79 4.66
N LEU A 160 1.76 1.29 4.56
CA LEU A 160 1.44 -0.13 4.52
C LEU A 160 2.12 -0.79 3.33
N THR A 161 3.01 -1.74 3.59
CA THR A 161 3.92 -2.33 2.60
C THR A 161 3.97 -3.84 2.76
N VAL A 162 4.08 -4.56 1.64
CA VAL A 162 4.31 -6.01 1.64
C VAL A 162 5.79 -6.34 1.43
N GLY A 163 6.22 -7.47 1.98
CA GLY A 163 7.59 -7.98 1.81
C GLY A 163 7.92 -8.36 0.36
N THR A 164 9.20 -8.34 0.02
CA THR A 164 9.74 -8.70 -1.30
C THR A 164 9.66 -10.19 -1.60
N GLU A 165 9.57 -11.02 -0.56
CA GLU A 165 9.50 -12.47 -0.66
C GLU A 165 8.08 -12.98 -0.41
N SER A 166 7.74 -14.08 -1.08
CA SER A 166 6.50 -14.82 -0.85
C SER A 166 6.82 -16.28 -0.52
N ALA A 167 5.98 -16.88 0.31
CA ALA A 167 6.09 -18.29 0.70
C ALA A 167 4.75 -18.99 0.54
N PHE A 168 4.78 -20.32 0.42
CA PHE A 168 3.56 -21.14 0.44
C PHE A 168 2.97 -21.20 1.85
N THR A 169 1.66 -21.44 1.93
CA THR A 169 1.01 -21.82 3.20
C THR A 169 1.05 -23.35 3.37
N PHE A 170 0.07 -23.94 4.07
CA PHE A 170 -0.13 -25.39 4.04
C PHE A 170 -0.68 -25.89 2.70
N ASP A 171 -1.29 -25.01 1.90
CA ASP A 171 -1.74 -25.29 0.55
C ASP A 171 -0.71 -24.76 -0.47
N ALA A 172 -0.28 -25.62 -1.40
CA ALA A 172 0.74 -25.29 -2.41
C ALA A 172 0.27 -24.27 -3.45
N THR A 173 -1.02 -24.00 -3.55
CA THR A 173 -1.58 -22.97 -4.44
C THR A 173 -1.66 -21.60 -3.77
N HIS A 174 -1.56 -21.55 -2.44
CA HIS A 174 -1.71 -20.35 -1.64
C HIS A 174 -0.34 -19.74 -1.32
N ARG A 175 -0.21 -18.42 -1.49
CA ARG A 175 1.00 -17.67 -1.18
C ARG A 175 0.70 -16.50 -0.27
N TRP A 176 1.63 -16.22 0.62
CA TRP A 176 1.55 -15.08 1.52
C TRP A 176 2.85 -14.26 1.50
N ARG A 177 2.75 -13.01 1.92
CA ARG A 177 3.86 -12.06 2.12
C ARG A 177 3.71 -11.40 3.48
N ALA A 178 4.84 -11.05 4.10
CA ALA A 178 4.84 -10.24 5.31
C ALA A 178 4.18 -8.87 5.04
N LEU A 179 3.48 -8.32 6.02
CA LEU A 179 2.82 -7.02 5.97
C LEU A 179 3.29 -6.14 7.12
N PHE A 180 3.79 -4.96 6.80
CA PHE A 180 4.42 -4.08 7.79
C PHE A 180 4.39 -2.62 7.34
N MET A 181 4.80 -1.73 8.25
CA MET A 181 4.92 -0.31 8.01
C MET A 181 6.33 0.04 7.55
N GLN A 182 6.48 0.68 6.39
CA GLN A 182 7.77 1.16 5.88
C GLN A 182 7.73 2.67 5.70
N LYS A 183 8.85 3.38 5.84
CA LYS A 183 8.92 4.79 5.45
C LYS A 183 8.41 4.96 4.03
N CYS A 184 7.41 5.81 3.82
CA CYS A 184 6.78 5.96 2.51
C CYS A 184 7.82 6.30 1.43
N GLU A 185 8.79 7.17 1.72
CA GLU A 185 9.87 7.54 0.79
C GLU A 185 10.78 6.37 0.36
N GLN A 186 10.81 5.30 1.15
CA GLN A 186 11.62 4.10 0.90
C GLN A 186 10.77 2.91 0.44
N ALA A 187 9.45 3.01 0.48
CA ALA A 187 8.54 1.91 0.13
C ALA A 187 8.38 1.82 -1.39
N PRO A 188 8.82 0.72 -2.05
CA PRO A 188 8.67 0.56 -3.49
C PRO A 188 7.19 0.56 -3.89
N LEU A 189 6.83 1.27 -4.96
CA LEU A 189 5.43 1.40 -5.38
C LEU A 189 4.75 0.05 -5.67
N PRO A 190 5.39 -0.94 -6.32
CA PRO A 190 4.78 -2.26 -6.52
C PRO A 190 4.39 -2.98 -5.22
N LEU A 191 5.07 -2.67 -4.11
CA LEU A 191 4.87 -3.32 -2.81
C LEU A 191 4.01 -2.50 -1.83
N SER A 192 3.61 -1.28 -2.20
CA SER A 192 2.97 -0.34 -1.27
C SER A 192 1.76 0.38 -1.83
N LYS A 193 1.44 0.22 -3.12
CA LYS A 193 0.20 0.75 -3.70
C LYS A 193 -0.95 -0.22 -3.48
N TRP A 194 -2.04 0.28 -2.94
CA TRP A 194 -3.25 -0.47 -2.64
C TRP A 194 -4.45 0.12 -3.38
N ARG A 195 -5.40 -0.75 -3.70
CA ARG A 195 -6.68 -0.42 -4.30
C ARG A 195 -7.79 -1.15 -3.59
N PHE A 196 -8.93 -0.50 -3.45
CA PHE A 196 -10.14 -1.18 -3.04
C PHE A 196 -10.82 -1.81 -4.26
N SER A 197 -11.32 -3.03 -4.12
CA SER A 197 -12.07 -3.69 -5.18
C SER A 197 -13.15 -4.59 -4.61
N VAL A 198 -14.36 -4.51 -5.17
CA VAL A 198 -15.43 -5.46 -4.87
C VAL A 198 -15.34 -6.62 -5.85
N PRO A 199 -15.08 -7.86 -5.40
CA PRO A 199 -15.07 -9.02 -6.28
C PRO A 199 -16.47 -9.22 -6.87
N LYS A 200 -16.54 -9.63 -8.14
CA LYS A 200 -17.82 -9.93 -8.77
C LYS A 200 -18.39 -11.19 -8.12
N THR A 201 -19.60 -11.11 -7.59
CA THR A 201 -20.38 -12.31 -7.26
C THR A 201 -20.68 -13.04 -8.55
N HIS A 202 -20.20 -14.27 -8.67
CA HIS A 202 -20.61 -15.19 -9.72
C HIS A 202 -21.96 -15.83 -9.37
#